data_AF-A0A1Y4LRK1-F1
#
_entry.id   AF-A0A1Y4LRK1-F1
#
_cell.length_a   1.000
_cell.length_b   1.000
_cell.length_c   1.000
_cell.angle_alpha   90.00
_cell.angle_beta   90.00
_cell.angle_gamma   90.00
#
_symmetry.space_group_name_H-M   'P 1'
#
loop_
_entity.id
_entity.type
_entity.pdbx_description
1 polymer ?
#
loop_
_entity_poly.entity_id
_entity_poly.type
_entity_poly.pdbx_seq_one_letter_code
_entity_poly.pdbx_strand_id
1 'polypeptide(L)'
;MIKDGQFYIDFPEPYKRRELNAKYREIPLKDTTSRQLRKYFNAMANLYGIIPLRKAYEIISSQSPKLVTRDEFLAFAEIARHECEDYYILGLDELYVDGKLKDVLDREIIDVSLIGDGLDRYHALLRSQRGKPYYVPSKAELLAYDDAFYCEPTEETNQMREFIETRLQLPEWKKADVFDELVFGIRCADADFPQVQERLTAMGVHFPRRKDFQTFIERYQAFHNTTRMQSNRGYTPNELFDLLPREEQMPQTLSFGPNIRKALAEGNMNAEELRRGIMEADLPSEQLRLSLLKELAEAAPAKPVGEKKPKIGRNDPCPCGSGKKYKKCCGR
;
A
#
# COMPACT_ATOMS: atom_id res chain seq x y z
N MET A 1 -30.82 -11.91 -7.18
CA MET A 1 -31.90 -12.78 -6.65
C MET A 1 -31.35 -13.57 -5.48
N ILE A 2 -32.07 -13.70 -4.35
CA ILE A 2 -31.61 -14.54 -3.22
C ILE A 2 -31.97 -15.99 -3.55
N LYS A 3 -30.96 -16.80 -3.91
CA LYS A 3 -31.05 -18.27 -3.87
C LYS A 3 -30.15 -18.74 -2.73
N ASP A 4 -30.71 -19.53 -1.82
CA ASP A 4 -29.98 -20.24 -0.76
C ASP A 4 -29.20 -19.36 0.24
N GLY A 5 -29.66 -18.12 0.49
CA GLY A 5 -29.04 -17.22 1.46
C GLY A 5 -27.70 -16.62 1.02
N GLN A 6 -27.25 -16.91 -0.21
CA GLN A 6 -26.11 -16.26 -0.85
C GLN A 6 -26.61 -15.16 -1.78
N PHE A 7 -26.05 -13.95 -1.62
CA PHE A 7 -26.28 -12.84 -2.53
C PHE A 7 -25.41 -13.05 -3.77
N TYR A 8 -26.00 -13.53 -4.86
CA TYR A 8 -25.31 -13.65 -6.13
C TYR A 8 -25.33 -12.31 -6.88
N ILE A 9 -24.13 -11.86 -7.25
CA ILE A 9 -23.93 -10.79 -8.24
C ILE A 9 -24.35 -11.34 -9.59
N ASP A 10 -25.23 -10.63 -10.29
CA ASP A 10 -25.66 -11.00 -11.63
C ASP A 10 -24.63 -10.48 -12.63
N PHE A 11 -23.65 -11.32 -12.97
CA PHE A 11 -22.61 -10.95 -13.91
C PHE A 11 -23.14 -10.95 -15.34
N PRO A 12 -22.62 -10.06 -16.21
CA PRO A 12 -22.90 -10.12 -17.63
C PRO A 12 -22.58 -11.51 -18.20
N GLU A 13 -23.56 -12.17 -18.80
CA GLU A 13 -23.33 -13.49 -19.40
C GLU A 13 -22.29 -13.40 -20.53
N PRO A 14 -21.25 -14.26 -20.55
CA PRO A 14 -20.27 -14.24 -21.62
C PRO A 14 -20.90 -14.65 -22.96
N TYR A 15 -20.70 -13.82 -23.98
CA TYR A 15 -21.19 -14.11 -25.32
C TYR A 15 -20.32 -15.16 -26.01
N LYS A 16 -20.95 -15.99 -26.85
CA LYS A 16 -20.20 -16.92 -27.70
C LYS A 16 -19.40 -16.14 -28.74
N ARG A 17 -18.24 -16.65 -29.13
CA ARG A 17 -17.34 -16.00 -30.11
C ARG A 17 -18.04 -15.53 -31.41
N ARG A 18 -18.99 -16.32 -31.92
CA ARG A 18 -19.77 -15.94 -33.13
C ARG A 18 -20.64 -14.70 -32.89
N GLU A 19 -21.22 -14.58 -31.71
CA GLU A 19 -22.06 -13.46 -31.31
C GLU A 19 -21.24 -12.21 -31.06
N LEU A 20 -20.11 -12.31 -30.33
CA LEU A 20 -19.15 -11.21 -30.18
C LEU A 20 -18.71 -10.66 -31.55
N ASN A 21 -18.34 -11.55 -32.47
CA ASN A 21 -17.96 -11.15 -33.83
C ASN A 21 -19.09 -10.45 -34.60
N ALA A 22 -20.35 -10.78 -34.33
CA ALA A 22 -21.49 -10.12 -34.95
C ALA A 22 -21.67 -8.72 -34.35
N LYS A 23 -21.69 -8.59 -33.03
CA LYS A 23 -21.78 -7.32 -32.30
C LYS A 23 -20.67 -6.34 -32.71
N TYR A 24 -19.43 -6.81 -32.82
CA TYR A 24 -18.32 -5.96 -33.24
C TYR A 24 -18.40 -5.45 -34.68
N ARG A 25 -19.14 -6.13 -35.56
CA ARG A 25 -19.40 -5.65 -36.93
C ARG A 25 -20.50 -4.59 -37.00
N GLU A 26 -21.34 -4.50 -35.97
CA GLU A 26 -22.45 -3.54 -35.90
C GLU A 26 -21.96 -2.15 -35.46
N ILE A 27 -20.81 -2.06 -34.80
CA ILE A 27 -20.24 -0.79 -34.35
C ILE A 27 -19.20 -0.25 -35.36
N PRO A 28 -19.04 1.08 -35.50
CA PRO A 28 -18.14 1.67 -36.49
C PRO A 28 -16.66 1.61 -36.08
N LEU A 29 -16.21 0.53 -35.44
CA LEU A 29 -14.83 0.33 -35.02
C LEU A 29 -14.06 -0.65 -35.90
N LYS A 30 -12.82 -0.30 -36.23
CA LYS A 30 -11.88 -1.22 -36.86
C LYS A 30 -11.45 -2.29 -35.86
N ASP A 31 -11.27 -3.52 -36.32
CA ASP A 31 -10.76 -4.63 -35.49
C ASP A 31 -9.44 -4.30 -34.78
N THR A 32 -8.54 -3.58 -35.46
CA THR A 32 -7.28 -3.10 -34.85
C THR A 32 -7.51 -2.16 -33.68
N THR A 33 -8.54 -1.31 -33.75
CA THR A 33 -8.90 -0.39 -32.67
C THR A 33 -9.50 -1.17 -31.50
N SER A 34 -10.43 -2.09 -31.75
CA SER A 34 -11.01 -2.95 -30.69
C SER A 34 -9.94 -3.77 -29.98
N ARG A 35 -8.99 -4.36 -30.71
CA ARG A 35 -7.83 -5.06 -30.11
C ARG A 35 -6.98 -4.15 -29.25
N GLN A 36 -6.75 -2.91 -29.69
CA GLN A 36 -5.97 -1.95 -28.91
C GLN A 36 -6.71 -1.51 -27.63
N LEU A 37 -8.02 -1.28 -27.70
CA LEU A 37 -8.84 -0.96 -26.53
C LEU A 37 -8.85 -2.11 -25.51
N ARG A 38 -8.92 -3.36 -25.98
CA ARG A 38 -8.82 -4.53 -25.11
C ARG A 38 -7.49 -4.61 -24.38
N LYS A 39 -6.37 -4.37 -25.08
CA LYS A 39 -5.05 -4.26 -24.43
C LYS A 39 -5.00 -3.17 -23.38
N TYR A 40 -5.65 -2.02 -23.62
CA TYR A 40 -5.78 -0.98 -22.61
C TYR A 40 -6.56 -1.47 -21.39
N PHE A 41 -7.67 -2.20 -21.58
CA PHE A 41 -8.48 -2.67 -20.46
C PHE A 41 -7.74 -3.72 -19.62
N ASN A 42 -7.10 -4.70 -20.25
CA ASN A 42 -6.23 -5.67 -19.57
C ASN A 42 -5.10 -4.97 -18.81
N ALA A 43 -4.37 -4.07 -19.48
CA ALA A 43 -3.31 -3.29 -18.84
C ALA A 43 -3.78 -2.48 -17.63
N MET A 44 -4.93 -1.82 -17.74
CA MET A 44 -5.47 -1.01 -16.67
C MET A 44 -6.01 -1.85 -15.51
N ALA A 45 -6.60 -3.01 -15.79
CA ALA A 45 -6.99 -3.98 -14.75
C ALA A 45 -5.74 -4.45 -14.00
N ASN A 46 -4.70 -4.88 -14.71
CA ASN A 46 -3.46 -5.36 -14.10
C ASN A 46 -2.75 -4.27 -13.28
N LEU A 47 -2.64 -3.05 -13.81
CA LEU A 47 -1.92 -1.94 -13.14
C LEU A 47 -2.70 -1.33 -11.97
N TYR A 48 -4.03 -1.12 -12.13
CA TYR A 48 -4.83 -0.38 -11.15
C TYR A 48 -5.72 -1.26 -10.30
N GLY A 49 -6.03 -2.49 -10.71
CA GLY A 49 -7.05 -3.36 -10.12
C GLY A 49 -8.48 -2.86 -10.40
N ILE A 50 -8.75 -1.59 -10.11
CA ILE A 50 -10.06 -0.95 -10.30
C ILE A 50 -9.88 0.43 -10.98
N ILE A 51 -10.56 0.63 -12.10
CA ILE A 51 -10.62 1.93 -12.77
C ILE A 51 -12.01 2.21 -13.39
N PRO A 52 -12.62 3.38 -13.12
CA PRO A 52 -13.84 3.78 -13.83
C PRO A 52 -13.61 3.97 -15.32
N LEU A 53 -14.56 3.56 -16.16
CA LEU A 53 -14.54 3.76 -17.62
C LEU A 53 -14.30 5.23 -17.99
N ARG A 54 -14.85 6.16 -17.20
CA ARG A 54 -14.59 7.61 -17.35
C ARG A 54 -13.10 7.93 -17.33
N LYS A 55 -12.35 7.38 -16.36
CA LYS A 55 -10.92 7.62 -16.23
C LYS A 55 -10.10 6.84 -17.26
N ALA A 56 -10.52 5.62 -17.58
CA ALA A 56 -9.92 4.84 -18.67
C ALA A 56 -10.02 5.61 -20.01
N TYR A 57 -11.20 6.15 -20.34
CA TYR A 57 -11.43 6.96 -21.52
C TYR A 57 -10.56 8.22 -21.54
N GLU A 58 -10.43 8.91 -20.39
CA GLU A 58 -9.56 10.09 -20.25
C GLU A 58 -8.10 9.75 -20.59
N ILE A 59 -7.56 8.65 -20.03
CA ILE A 59 -6.17 8.21 -20.28
C ILE A 59 -5.98 7.83 -21.75
N ILE A 60 -6.88 7.02 -22.32
CA ILE A 60 -6.81 6.58 -23.71
C ILE A 60 -6.88 7.77 -24.66
N SER A 61 -7.81 8.71 -24.41
CA SER A 61 -7.98 9.90 -25.23
C SER A 61 -6.77 10.84 -25.14
N SER A 62 -6.15 10.96 -23.96
CA SER A 62 -4.92 11.73 -23.79
C SER A 62 -3.73 11.12 -24.55
N GLN A 63 -3.55 9.80 -24.46
CA GLN A 63 -2.45 9.10 -25.12
C GLN A 63 -2.67 8.89 -26.62
N SER A 64 -3.92 8.84 -27.09
CA SER A 64 -4.27 8.60 -28.49
C SER A 64 -5.59 9.29 -28.88
N PRO A 65 -5.59 10.62 -29.09
CA PRO A 65 -6.82 11.42 -29.27
C PRO A 65 -7.70 11.03 -30.46
N LYS A 66 -7.14 10.36 -31.47
CA LYS A 66 -7.85 9.93 -32.68
C LYS A 66 -8.21 8.45 -32.68
N LEU A 67 -7.96 7.74 -31.58
CA LEU A 67 -8.18 6.29 -31.53
C LEU A 67 -9.67 5.95 -31.59
N VAL A 68 -10.49 6.65 -30.79
CA VAL A 68 -11.89 6.34 -30.60
C VAL A 68 -12.67 7.57 -30.14
N THR A 69 -13.89 7.74 -30.63
CA THR A 69 -14.84 8.73 -30.10
C THR A 69 -15.49 8.25 -28.80
N ARG A 70 -16.17 9.13 -28.07
CA ARG A 70 -16.86 8.75 -26.82
C ARG A 70 -17.92 7.65 -27.05
N ASP A 71 -18.71 7.79 -28.12
CA ASP A 71 -19.81 6.85 -28.40
C ASP A 71 -19.29 5.50 -28.87
N GLU A 72 -18.23 5.48 -29.68
CA GLU A 72 -17.54 4.24 -30.06
C GLU A 72 -16.90 3.55 -28.86
N PHE A 73 -16.32 4.31 -27.92
CA PHE A 73 -15.73 3.75 -26.69
C PHE A 73 -16.81 3.10 -25.81
N LEU A 74 -17.96 3.75 -25.66
CA LEU A 74 -19.10 3.20 -24.92
C LEU A 74 -19.66 1.95 -25.60
N ALA A 75 -19.79 1.96 -26.93
CA ALA A 75 -20.25 0.80 -27.68
C ALA A 75 -19.26 -0.38 -27.57
N PHE A 76 -17.95 -0.10 -27.59
CA PHE A 76 -16.92 -1.10 -27.33
C PHE A 76 -17.04 -1.66 -25.91
N ALA A 77 -17.10 -0.81 -24.89
CA ALA A 77 -17.17 -1.22 -23.49
C ALA A 77 -18.40 -2.09 -23.19
N GLU A 78 -19.54 -1.78 -23.81
CA GLU A 78 -20.76 -2.58 -23.66
C GLU A 78 -20.65 -3.96 -24.31
N ILE A 79 -19.87 -4.14 -25.37
CA ILE A 79 -19.59 -5.48 -25.91
C ILE A 79 -18.50 -6.16 -25.07
N ALA A 80 -17.46 -5.43 -24.69
CA ALA A 80 -16.29 -5.92 -23.96
C ALA A 80 -16.66 -6.52 -22.60
N ARG A 81 -17.71 -6.04 -21.94
CA ARG A 81 -18.19 -6.60 -20.67
C ARG A 81 -18.70 -8.04 -20.77
N HIS A 82 -19.03 -8.50 -21.98
CA HIS A 82 -19.47 -9.87 -22.28
C HIS A 82 -18.34 -10.74 -22.86
N GLU A 83 -17.10 -10.24 -22.85
CA GLU A 83 -15.92 -11.00 -23.23
C GLU A 83 -15.43 -11.88 -22.07
N CYS A 84 -14.62 -12.89 -22.41
CA CYS A 84 -13.93 -13.72 -21.44
C CYS A 84 -12.48 -13.25 -21.38
N GLU A 85 -12.26 -12.13 -20.69
CA GLU A 85 -10.95 -11.53 -20.45
C GLU A 85 -10.66 -11.53 -18.94
N ASP A 86 -9.43 -11.20 -18.54
CA ASP A 86 -9.01 -11.18 -17.14
C ASP A 86 -9.51 -9.93 -16.36
N TYR A 87 -10.61 -9.34 -16.81
CA TYR A 87 -11.32 -8.25 -16.15
C TYR A 87 -12.83 -8.37 -16.32
N TYR A 88 -13.56 -7.74 -15.39
CA TYR A 88 -14.98 -7.46 -15.52
C TYR A 88 -15.21 -5.97 -15.80
N ILE A 89 -16.36 -5.64 -16.40
CA ILE A 89 -16.86 -4.26 -16.48
C ILE A 89 -18.20 -4.21 -15.76
N LEU A 90 -18.21 -3.70 -14.54
CA LEU A 90 -19.37 -3.73 -13.66
C LEU A 90 -19.73 -2.36 -13.14
N GLY A 91 -21.03 -2.11 -12.96
CA GLY A 91 -21.55 -0.92 -12.31
C GLY A 91 -22.08 -1.22 -10.92
N LEU A 92 -22.42 -0.16 -10.18
CA LEU A 92 -23.06 -0.30 -8.86
C LEU A 92 -24.35 -1.11 -8.92
N ASP A 93 -25.11 -0.98 -10.02
CA ASP A 93 -26.35 -1.73 -10.31
C ASP A 93 -26.14 -3.25 -10.36
N GLU A 94 -24.91 -3.71 -10.61
CA GLU A 94 -24.56 -5.14 -10.63
C GLU A 94 -23.89 -5.56 -9.32
N LEU A 95 -23.02 -4.69 -8.77
CA LEU A 95 -22.27 -4.97 -7.56
C LEU A 95 -23.14 -4.97 -6.29
N TYR A 96 -24.25 -4.23 -6.27
CA TYR A 96 -25.09 -4.06 -5.08
C TYR A 96 -26.58 -4.17 -5.40
N VAL A 97 -27.32 -4.80 -4.49
CA VAL A 97 -28.77 -5.02 -4.64
C VAL A 97 -29.57 -3.72 -4.75
N ASP A 98 -29.14 -2.67 -4.04
CA ASP A 98 -29.73 -1.33 -4.05
C ASP A 98 -28.92 -0.33 -4.91
N GLY A 99 -27.89 -0.83 -5.60
CA GLY A 99 -27.01 -0.03 -6.43
C GLY A 99 -27.75 0.59 -7.60
N LYS A 100 -27.36 1.81 -7.95
CA LYS A 100 -27.93 2.55 -9.08
C LYS A 100 -26.82 3.10 -9.94
N LEU A 101 -26.79 2.71 -11.19
CA LEU A 101 -25.92 3.31 -12.18
C LEU A 101 -26.45 4.69 -12.57
N LYS A 102 -25.60 5.71 -12.49
CA LYS A 102 -25.95 7.08 -12.90
C LYS A 102 -25.58 7.36 -14.35
N ASP A 103 -24.38 6.95 -14.75
CA ASP A 103 -23.84 7.07 -16.10
C ASP A 103 -23.13 5.76 -16.45
N VAL A 104 -23.20 5.32 -17.70
CA VAL A 104 -22.49 4.13 -18.20
C VAL A 104 -20.97 4.26 -17.97
N LEU A 105 -20.42 5.48 -18.05
CA LEU A 105 -19.02 5.75 -17.75
C LEU A 105 -18.62 5.56 -16.28
N ASP A 106 -19.59 5.40 -15.39
CA ASP A 106 -19.33 5.12 -13.97
C ASP A 106 -19.16 3.61 -13.72
N ARG A 107 -19.37 2.75 -14.72
CA ARG A 107 -18.93 1.35 -14.64
C ARG A 107 -17.41 1.29 -14.50
N GLU A 108 -16.92 0.27 -13.81
CA GLU A 108 -15.51 0.08 -13.51
C GLU A 108 -14.97 -1.14 -14.25
N ILE A 109 -13.77 -1.01 -14.81
CA ILE A 109 -12.93 -2.14 -15.20
C ILE A 109 -12.32 -2.68 -13.90
N ILE A 110 -12.56 -3.95 -13.61
CA ILE A 110 -12.20 -4.60 -12.36
C ILE A 110 -11.41 -5.86 -12.68
N ASP A 111 -10.20 -5.98 -12.13
CA ASP A 111 -9.39 -7.19 -12.20
C ASP A 111 -10.15 -8.41 -11.67
N VAL A 112 -10.09 -9.52 -12.43
CA VAL A 112 -10.86 -10.75 -12.14
C VAL A 112 -10.56 -11.31 -10.74
N SER A 113 -9.34 -11.11 -10.21
CA SER A 113 -8.92 -11.64 -8.90
C SER A 113 -9.59 -10.97 -7.69
N LEU A 114 -10.27 -9.83 -7.93
CA LEU A 114 -10.98 -9.06 -6.90
C LEU A 114 -12.42 -9.51 -6.70
N ILE A 115 -12.98 -10.23 -7.67
CA ILE A 115 -14.35 -10.71 -7.71
C ILE A 115 -14.31 -12.25 -7.63
N GLY A 116 -14.09 -12.76 -6.42
CA GLY A 116 -14.08 -14.20 -6.12
C GLY A 116 -15.42 -14.66 -5.56
N ASP A 117 -15.39 -15.33 -4.40
CA ASP A 117 -16.60 -15.75 -3.67
C ASP A 117 -17.39 -14.58 -3.04
N GLY A 118 -16.91 -13.34 -3.21
CA GLY A 118 -17.51 -12.12 -2.67
C GLY A 118 -16.73 -10.86 -3.03
N LEU A 119 -17.15 -9.73 -2.46
CA LEU A 119 -16.60 -8.38 -2.74
C LEU A 119 -15.56 -7.89 -1.72
N ASP A 120 -15.13 -8.72 -0.78
CA ASP A 120 -14.25 -8.29 0.31
C ASP A 120 -12.92 -7.73 -0.20
N ARG A 121 -12.32 -8.38 -1.20
CA ARG A 121 -11.07 -7.92 -1.85
C ARG A 121 -11.28 -6.61 -2.61
N TYR A 122 -12.35 -6.54 -3.40
CA TYR A 122 -12.76 -5.32 -4.09
C TYR A 122 -12.95 -4.14 -3.11
N HIS A 123 -13.66 -4.34 -2.00
CA HIS A 123 -13.85 -3.29 -0.98
C HIS A 123 -12.56 -2.93 -0.24
N ALA A 124 -11.70 -3.91 0.05
CA ALA A 124 -10.41 -3.66 0.67
C ALA A 124 -9.53 -2.78 -0.22
N LEU A 125 -9.49 -3.09 -1.52
CA LEU A 125 -8.74 -2.30 -2.50
C LEU A 125 -9.31 -0.88 -2.65
N LEU A 126 -10.63 -0.72 -2.76
CA LEU A 126 -11.24 0.62 -2.81
C LEU A 126 -10.90 1.48 -1.58
N ARG A 127 -10.86 0.87 -0.39
CA ARG A 127 -10.47 1.58 0.84
C ARG A 127 -9.00 2.02 0.78
N SER A 128 -8.09 1.16 0.34
CA SER A 128 -6.67 1.49 0.25
C SER A 128 -6.35 2.52 -0.83
N GLN A 129 -7.16 2.58 -1.90
CA GLN A 129 -7.01 3.54 -3.00
C GLN A 129 -7.60 4.93 -2.71
N ARG A 130 -8.32 5.12 -1.59
CA ARG A 130 -9.05 6.36 -1.32
C ARG A 130 -8.09 7.55 -1.19
N GLY A 131 -8.39 8.62 -1.92
CA GLY A 131 -7.61 9.87 -1.87
C GLY A 131 -6.30 9.85 -2.65
N LYS A 132 -5.92 8.72 -3.24
CA LYS A 132 -4.71 8.61 -4.07
C LYS A 132 -5.01 9.04 -5.52
N PRO A 133 -4.09 9.76 -6.19
CA PRO A 133 -4.20 10.00 -7.63
C PRO A 133 -3.89 8.72 -8.43
N TYR A 134 -4.29 8.68 -9.70
CA TYR A 134 -3.81 7.64 -10.61
C TYR A 134 -2.43 8.00 -11.14
N TYR A 135 -1.49 7.06 -11.05
CA TYR A 135 -0.27 7.11 -11.85
C TYR A 135 -0.65 6.91 -13.31
N VAL A 136 -0.15 7.73 -14.23
CA VAL A 136 -0.43 7.58 -15.67
C VAL A 136 0.89 7.41 -16.41
N PRO A 137 1.28 6.17 -16.77
CA PRO A 137 2.52 5.92 -17.49
C PRO A 137 2.49 6.42 -18.93
N SER A 138 3.63 6.30 -19.61
CA SER A 138 3.65 6.40 -21.08
C SER A 138 2.75 5.34 -21.72
N LYS A 139 2.32 5.55 -22.97
CA LYS A 139 1.49 4.55 -23.68
C LYS A 139 2.17 3.18 -23.79
N ALA A 140 3.46 3.16 -24.08
CA ALA A 140 4.21 1.91 -24.27
C ALA A 140 4.33 1.15 -22.94
N GLU A 141 4.61 1.87 -21.85
CA GLU A 141 4.69 1.30 -20.51
C GLU A 141 3.33 0.81 -20.01
N LEU A 142 2.25 1.58 -20.19
CA LEU A 142 0.90 1.14 -19.84
C LEU A 142 0.55 -0.15 -20.56
N LEU A 143 0.74 -0.21 -21.89
CA LEU A 143 0.40 -1.40 -22.68
C LEU A 143 1.31 -2.61 -22.40
N ALA A 144 2.44 -2.44 -21.69
CA ALA A 144 3.25 -3.57 -21.24
C ALA A 144 2.53 -4.38 -20.14
N TYR A 145 1.65 -3.73 -19.36
CA TYR A 145 0.79 -4.41 -18.39
C TYR A 145 -0.33 -5.26 -19.01
N ASP A 146 -0.46 -5.32 -20.34
CA ASP A 146 -1.32 -6.34 -20.98
C ASP A 146 -0.90 -7.76 -20.56
N ASP A 147 0.38 -7.95 -20.22
CA ASP A 147 0.88 -9.12 -19.49
C ASP A 147 0.72 -8.90 -17.98
N ALA A 148 -0.09 -9.74 -17.33
CA ALA A 148 -0.37 -9.67 -15.89
C ALA A 148 0.89 -9.80 -15.01
N PHE A 149 1.92 -10.50 -15.51
CA PHE A 149 3.19 -10.73 -14.82
C PHE A 149 4.29 -9.77 -15.28
N TYR A 150 3.99 -8.82 -16.17
CA TYR A 150 4.91 -7.74 -16.52
C TYR A 150 5.39 -7.04 -15.26
N CYS A 151 6.69 -6.83 -15.14
CA CYS A 151 7.32 -6.09 -14.06
C CYS A 151 8.43 -5.24 -14.68
N GLU A 152 8.51 -3.97 -14.28
CA GLU A 152 9.44 -3.03 -14.86
C GLU A 152 10.88 -3.50 -14.67
N PRO A 153 11.74 -3.41 -15.70
CA PRO A 153 13.13 -3.88 -15.65
C PRO A 153 14.03 -2.88 -14.89
N THR A 154 13.69 -2.59 -13.64
CA THR A 154 14.48 -1.77 -12.72
C THR A 154 15.68 -2.55 -12.20
N GLU A 155 16.62 -1.83 -11.58
CA GLU A 155 17.77 -2.44 -10.92
C GLU A 155 17.31 -3.41 -9.82
N GLU A 156 16.31 -3.04 -9.02
CA GLU A 156 15.77 -3.87 -7.94
C GLU A 156 15.06 -5.13 -8.48
N THR A 157 14.32 -5.01 -9.59
CA THR A 157 13.72 -6.16 -10.29
C THR A 157 14.79 -7.15 -10.74
N ASN A 158 15.85 -6.65 -11.38
CA ASN A 158 16.94 -7.48 -11.89
C ASN A 158 17.70 -8.17 -10.75
N GLN A 159 17.96 -7.46 -9.65
CA GLN A 159 18.58 -8.04 -8.46
C GLN A 159 17.72 -9.13 -7.82
N MET A 160 16.40 -8.96 -7.79
CA MET A 160 15.48 -9.99 -7.27
C MET A 160 15.50 -11.24 -8.16
N ARG A 161 15.43 -11.07 -9.49
CA ARG A 161 15.56 -12.19 -10.44
C ARG A 161 16.88 -12.91 -10.28
N GLU A 162 18.00 -12.19 -10.25
CA GLU A 162 19.34 -12.76 -10.04
C GLU A 162 19.44 -13.52 -8.71
N PHE A 163 18.83 -13.00 -7.64
CA PHE A 163 18.79 -13.69 -6.36
C PHE A 163 18.07 -15.04 -6.45
N ILE A 164 16.89 -15.08 -7.09
CA ILE A 164 16.13 -16.33 -7.29
C ILE A 164 16.94 -17.32 -8.14
N GLU A 165 17.54 -16.83 -9.22
CA GLU A 165 18.36 -17.62 -10.15
C GLU A 165 19.56 -18.28 -9.47
N THR A 166 20.28 -17.53 -8.66
CA THR A 166 21.61 -17.93 -8.17
C THR A 166 21.62 -18.48 -6.75
N ARG A 167 20.63 -18.13 -5.90
CA ARG A 167 20.66 -18.43 -4.46
C ARG A 167 19.63 -19.44 -3.97
N LEU A 168 18.47 -19.56 -4.62
CA LEU A 168 17.36 -20.37 -4.09
C LEU A 168 17.42 -21.87 -4.42
N GLN A 169 18.41 -22.34 -5.20
CA GLN A 169 18.58 -23.76 -5.59
C GLN A 169 17.27 -24.41 -6.09
N LEU A 170 16.50 -23.67 -6.90
CA LEU A 170 15.23 -24.12 -7.44
C LEU A 170 15.43 -24.72 -8.84
N PRO A 171 14.58 -25.70 -9.25
CA PRO A 171 14.49 -26.11 -10.64
C PRO A 171 14.17 -24.93 -11.56
N GLU A 172 14.70 -24.94 -12.79
CA GLU A 172 14.56 -23.83 -13.74
C GLU A 172 13.11 -23.39 -13.97
N TRP A 173 12.21 -24.36 -14.17
CA TRP A 173 10.78 -24.11 -14.40
C TRP A 173 10.09 -23.37 -13.25
N LYS A 174 10.61 -23.50 -12.03
CA LYS A 174 10.00 -22.94 -10.82
C LYS A 174 10.46 -21.53 -10.51
N LYS A 175 11.60 -21.11 -11.07
CA LYS A 175 12.19 -19.79 -10.79
C LYS A 175 11.30 -18.65 -11.29
N ALA A 176 10.72 -18.82 -12.48
CA ALA A 176 9.75 -17.89 -13.05
C ALA A 176 8.50 -17.81 -12.16
N ASP A 177 7.90 -18.94 -11.82
CA ASP A 177 6.71 -19.00 -10.95
C ASP A 177 6.92 -18.29 -9.60
N VAL A 178 8.10 -18.44 -9.00
CA VAL A 178 8.44 -17.79 -7.73
C VAL A 178 8.53 -16.28 -7.89
N PHE A 179 9.14 -15.80 -8.98
CA PHE A 179 9.19 -14.37 -9.26
C PHE A 179 7.79 -13.81 -9.50
N ASP A 180 6.97 -14.51 -10.27
CA ASP A 180 5.60 -14.12 -10.58
C ASP A 180 4.72 -14.07 -9.32
N GLU A 181 4.90 -15.01 -8.39
CA GLU A 181 4.26 -15.00 -7.07
C GLU A 181 4.67 -13.78 -6.24
N LEU A 182 5.95 -13.38 -6.28
CA LEU A 182 6.39 -12.17 -5.58
C LEU A 182 5.75 -10.91 -6.19
N VAL A 183 5.71 -10.81 -7.52
CA VAL A 183 5.06 -9.70 -8.22
C VAL A 183 3.59 -9.64 -7.87
N PHE A 184 2.88 -10.76 -7.97
CA PHE A 184 1.46 -10.86 -7.61
C PHE A 184 1.20 -10.48 -6.15
N GLY A 185 2.03 -10.99 -5.25
CA GLY A 185 1.94 -10.71 -3.82
C GLY A 185 2.09 -9.24 -3.46
N ILE A 186 3.02 -8.55 -4.14
CA ILE A 186 3.27 -7.12 -3.95
C ILE A 186 2.19 -6.27 -4.63
N ARG A 187 1.86 -6.57 -5.89
CA ARG A 187 0.99 -5.75 -6.72
C ARG A 187 -0.49 -5.84 -6.34
N CYS A 188 -0.98 -7.07 -6.13
CA CYS A 188 -2.41 -7.37 -6.06
C CYS A 188 -2.87 -7.72 -4.64
N ALA A 189 -2.02 -8.36 -3.84
CA ALA A 189 -2.42 -8.87 -2.53
C ALA A 189 -2.08 -7.96 -1.35
N ASP A 190 -1.35 -6.85 -1.56
CA ASP A 190 -0.76 -6.02 -0.49
C ASP A 190 -0.14 -6.87 0.63
N ALA A 191 0.50 -7.98 0.24
CA ALA A 191 0.83 -9.02 1.18
C ALA A 191 1.95 -8.59 2.12
N ASP A 192 1.75 -8.81 3.41
CA ASP A 192 2.84 -8.62 4.37
C ASP A 192 3.90 -9.73 4.22
N PHE A 193 5.08 -9.47 4.79
CA PHE A 193 6.19 -10.43 4.68
C PHE A 193 5.84 -11.84 5.23
N PRO A 194 5.13 -11.98 6.37
CA PRO A 194 4.63 -13.28 6.82
C PRO A 194 3.81 -14.04 5.76
N GLN A 195 2.85 -13.37 5.11
CA GLN A 195 2.04 -13.97 4.05
C GLN A 195 2.90 -14.38 2.85
N VAL A 196 3.87 -13.55 2.45
CA VAL A 196 4.81 -13.87 1.39
C VAL A 196 5.63 -15.10 1.75
N GLN A 197 6.14 -15.18 2.98
CA GLN A 197 6.90 -16.33 3.44
C GLN A 197 6.06 -17.61 3.46
N GLU A 198 4.79 -17.52 3.88
CA GLU A 198 3.86 -18.65 3.85
C GLU A 198 3.65 -19.17 2.42
N ARG A 199 3.40 -18.27 1.45
CA ARG A 199 3.21 -18.64 0.05
C ARG A 199 4.47 -19.24 -0.58
N LEU A 200 5.64 -18.65 -0.34
CA LEU A 200 6.92 -19.21 -0.76
C LEU A 200 7.16 -20.62 -0.17
N THR A 201 6.82 -20.80 1.11
CA THR A 201 6.94 -22.11 1.78
C THR A 201 5.98 -23.13 1.18
N ALA A 202 4.73 -22.73 0.89
CA ALA A 202 3.74 -23.59 0.24
C ALA A 202 4.16 -24.00 -1.18
N MET A 203 4.87 -23.11 -1.89
CA MET A 203 5.52 -23.44 -3.15
C MET A 203 6.72 -24.37 -2.97
N GLY A 204 7.21 -24.62 -1.75
CA GLY A 204 8.41 -25.41 -1.48
C GLY A 204 9.71 -24.65 -1.76
N VAL A 205 9.73 -23.36 -1.50
CA VAL A 205 10.93 -22.52 -1.50
C VAL A 205 11.51 -22.51 -0.10
N HIS A 206 12.78 -22.88 0.03
CA HIS A 206 13.50 -22.88 1.29
C HIS A 206 14.84 -22.19 1.12
N PHE A 207 15.25 -21.38 2.11
CA PHE A 207 16.53 -20.69 2.09
C PHE A 207 17.63 -21.63 2.58
N PRO A 208 18.64 -21.98 1.75
CA PRO A 208 19.67 -22.94 2.15
C PRO A 208 20.52 -22.46 3.32
N ARG A 209 20.70 -21.13 3.45
CA ARG A 209 21.51 -20.50 4.49
C ARG A 209 20.77 -19.31 5.08
N ARG A 210 20.98 -19.07 6.39
CA ARG A 210 20.47 -17.87 7.08
C ARG A 210 20.89 -16.56 6.40
N LYS A 211 22.08 -16.51 5.81
CA LYS A 211 22.57 -15.34 5.06
C LYS A 211 21.76 -15.08 3.78
N ASP A 212 21.31 -16.13 3.09
CA ASP A 212 20.50 -15.98 1.88
C ASP A 212 19.10 -15.44 2.25
N PHE A 213 18.53 -15.89 3.37
CA PHE A 213 17.28 -15.32 3.91
C PHE A 213 17.41 -13.82 4.25
N GLN A 214 18.51 -13.41 4.89
CA GLN A 214 18.72 -11.99 5.19
C GLN A 214 18.93 -11.14 3.93
N THR A 215 19.67 -11.68 2.96
CA THR A 215 19.84 -11.03 1.65
C THR A 215 18.49 -10.91 0.93
N PHE A 216 17.65 -11.94 1.01
CA PHE A 216 16.30 -11.91 0.44
C PHE A 216 15.46 -10.79 1.03
N ILE A 217 15.43 -10.63 2.35
CA ILE A 217 14.64 -9.56 3.01
C ILE A 217 15.07 -8.18 2.49
N GLU A 218 16.38 -7.92 2.43
CA GLU A 218 16.91 -6.64 1.95
C GLU A 218 16.52 -6.38 0.49
N ARG A 219 16.68 -7.39 -0.39
CA ARG A 219 16.27 -7.28 -1.80
C ARG A 219 14.77 -7.16 -1.97
N TYR A 220 14.00 -7.90 -1.17
CA TYR A 220 12.54 -7.91 -1.22
C TYR A 220 11.98 -6.57 -0.79
N GLN A 221 12.52 -5.94 0.25
CA GLN A 221 12.09 -4.61 0.68
C GLN A 221 12.36 -3.55 -0.40
N ALA A 222 13.54 -3.57 -1.01
CA ALA A 222 13.87 -2.66 -2.11
C ALA A 222 12.93 -2.87 -3.30
N PHE A 223 12.77 -4.13 -3.72
CA PHE A 223 11.89 -4.53 -4.82
C PHE A 223 10.42 -4.15 -4.56
N HIS A 224 9.90 -4.40 -3.37
CA HIS A 224 8.55 -3.99 -2.95
C HIS A 224 8.35 -2.48 -3.08
N ASN A 225 9.31 -1.69 -2.60
CA ASN A 225 9.20 -0.23 -2.59
C ASN A 225 9.33 0.40 -3.97
N THR A 226 9.85 -0.33 -4.96
CA THR A 226 9.97 0.11 -6.36
C THR A 226 9.01 -0.59 -7.32
N THR A 227 8.12 -1.46 -6.82
CA THR A 227 7.10 -2.15 -7.63
C THR A 227 5.77 -1.41 -7.57
N ARG A 228 5.11 -1.24 -8.72
CA ARG A 228 3.78 -0.60 -8.80
C ARG A 228 2.69 -1.47 -8.18
N MET A 229 1.79 -0.85 -7.44
CA MET A 229 0.73 -1.53 -6.69
C MET A 229 -0.67 -1.05 -7.11
N GLN A 230 -1.62 -1.98 -7.17
CA GLN A 230 -3.02 -1.65 -7.41
C GLN A 230 -3.57 -0.77 -6.28
N SER A 231 -3.18 -1.05 -5.03
CA SER A 231 -3.56 -0.27 -3.84
C SER A 231 -3.07 1.17 -3.86
N ASN A 232 -2.04 1.45 -4.64
CA ASN A 232 -1.47 2.78 -4.87
C ASN A 232 -1.90 3.39 -6.20
N ARG A 233 -2.94 2.83 -6.86
CA ARG A 233 -3.40 3.28 -8.19
C ARG A 233 -2.26 3.38 -9.20
N GLY A 234 -1.39 2.37 -9.20
CA GLY A 234 -0.26 2.25 -10.11
C GLY A 234 1.00 3.00 -9.69
N TYR A 235 1.03 3.72 -8.57
CA TYR A 235 2.29 4.24 -8.01
C TYR A 235 3.07 3.12 -7.31
N THR A 236 4.40 3.25 -7.29
CA THR A 236 5.23 2.52 -6.32
C THR A 236 5.11 3.17 -4.93
N PRO A 237 5.42 2.44 -3.82
CA PRO A 237 5.49 3.06 -2.50
C PRO A 237 6.41 4.28 -2.43
N ASN A 238 7.58 4.24 -3.07
CA ASN A 238 8.53 5.35 -3.09
C ASN A 238 7.97 6.56 -3.85
N GLU A 239 7.43 6.36 -5.05
CA GLU A 239 6.83 7.46 -5.83
C GLU A 239 5.65 8.09 -5.09
N LEU A 240 4.82 7.29 -4.42
CA LEU A 240 3.68 7.81 -3.65
C LEU A 240 4.14 8.59 -2.41
N PHE A 241 5.21 8.14 -1.76
CA PHE A 241 5.83 8.85 -0.64
C PHE A 241 6.41 10.21 -1.09
N ASP A 242 7.04 10.26 -2.26
CA ASP A 242 7.59 11.51 -2.83
C ASP A 242 6.51 12.55 -3.16
N LEU A 243 5.25 12.13 -3.34
CA LEU A 243 4.10 13.03 -3.52
C LEU A 243 3.60 13.68 -2.23
N LEU A 244 3.97 13.15 -1.06
CA LEU A 244 3.55 13.72 0.22
C LEU A 244 4.19 15.10 0.44
N PRO A 245 3.54 16.02 1.18
CA PRO A 245 4.18 17.25 1.63
C PRO A 245 5.50 16.95 2.35
N ARG A 246 6.50 17.83 2.23
CA ARG A 246 7.83 17.61 2.82
C ARG A 246 7.76 17.34 4.32
N GLU A 247 6.81 17.94 5.02
CA GLU A 247 6.58 17.77 6.44
C GLU A 247 6.14 16.34 6.79
N GLU A 248 5.43 15.66 5.88
CA GLU A 248 4.94 14.28 6.03
C GLU A 248 5.96 13.23 5.54
N GLN A 249 6.90 13.63 4.68
CA GLN A 249 8.02 12.80 4.24
C GLN A 249 9.07 12.57 5.35
N MET A 250 8.95 13.25 6.49
CA MET A 250 9.93 13.14 7.56
C MET A 250 9.50 12.09 8.58
N PRO A 251 10.43 11.24 9.08
CA PRO A 251 10.08 10.20 10.03
C PRO A 251 9.40 10.83 11.25
N GLN A 252 8.16 10.43 11.51
CA GLN A 252 7.40 10.93 12.65
C GLN A 252 7.90 10.34 13.97
N THR A 253 8.65 9.24 13.90
CA THR A 253 9.26 8.57 15.04
C THR A 253 10.71 8.21 14.75
N LEU A 254 11.54 8.29 15.77
CA LEU A 254 12.94 7.85 15.73
C LEU A 254 13.26 7.19 17.08
N SER A 255 13.93 6.04 17.05
CA SER A 255 14.34 5.32 18.25
C SER A 255 15.84 5.46 18.48
N PHE A 256 16.25 5.55 19.74
CA PHE A 256 17.67 5.57 20.07
C PHE A 256 18.29 4.19 19.83
N GLY A 257 19.40 4.16 19.08
CA GLY A 257 20.17 2.94 18.89
C GLY A 257 20.67 2.35 20.23
N PRO A 258 21.02 1.05 20.26
CA PRO A 258 21.35 0.32 21.48
C PRO A 258 22.49 0.96 22.29
N ASN A 259 23.46 1.60 21.63
CA ASN A 259 24.57 2.28 22.28
C ASN A 259 24.12 3.53 23.06
N ILE A 260 23.24 4.35 22.48
CA ILE A 260 22.71 5.57 23.11
C ILE A 260 21.84 5.18 24.31
N ARG A 261 20.96 4.18 24.12
CA ARG A 261 20.14 3.64 25.22
C ARG A 261 20.99 3.14 26.38
N LYS A 262 22.05 2.37 26.10
CA LYS A 262 22.98 1.87 27.12
C LYS A 262 23.71 3.01 27.84
N ALA A 263 24.20 4.00 27.10
CA ALA A 263 24.89 5.16 27.70
C ALA A 263 23.97 5.98 28.62
N LEU A 264 22.69 6.15 28.24
CA LEU A 264 21.68 6.80 29.08
C LEU A 264 21.37 5.98 30.33
N ALA A 265 21.19 4.66 30.21
CA ALA A 265 20.90 3.77 31.32
C ALA A 265 22.04 3.69 32.34
N GLU A 266 23.28 3.68 31.88
CA GLU A 266 24.48 3.64 32.71
C GLU A 266 24.86 5.00 33.31
N GLY A 267 24.15 6.08 32.95
CA GLY A 267 24.46 7.45 33.38
C GLY A 267 25.70 8.04 32.73
N ASN A 268 26.28 7.35 31.74
CA ASN A 268 27.41 7.82 30.93
C ASN A 268 27.02 8.97 29.98
N MET A 269 25.73 9.18 29.76
CA MET A 269 25.16 10.27 28.99
C MET A 269 24.15 11.05 29.83
N ASN A 270 24.28 12.38 29.88
CA ASN A 270 23.39 13.24 30.65
C ASN A 270 22.03 13.39 29.94
N ALA A 271 21.00 12.74 30.50
CA ALA A 271 19.64 12.78 29.96
C ALA A 271 19.04 14.20 29.95
N GLU A 272 19.38 15.08 30.90
CA GLU A 272 18.86 16.46 30.92
C GLU A 272 19.46 17.31 29.80
N GLU A 273 20.76 17.17 29.55
CA GLU A 273 21.42 17.86 28.44
C GLU A 273 20.88 17.41 27.10
N LEU A 274 20.69 16.09 26.91
CA LEU A 274 20.11 15.55 25.69
C LEU A 274 18.65 16.01 25.53
N ARG A 275 17.87 16.08 26.62
CA ARG A 275 16.51 16.63 26.59
C ARG A 275 16.49 18.07 26.12
N ARG A 276 17.36 18.92 26.67
CA ARG A 276 17.48 20.33 26.25
C ARG A 276 17.86 20.42 24.77
N GLY A 277 18.82 19.61 24.33
CA GLY A 277 19.20 19.53 22.93
C GLY A 277 18.04 19.17 21.99
N ILE A 278 17.19 18.19 22.36
CA ILE A 278 16.01 17.81 21.58
C ILE A 278 14.95 18.93 21.53
N MET A 279 14.78 19.67 22.63
CA MET A 279 13.82 20.79 22.69
C MET A 279 14.28 21.99 21.86
N GLU A 280 15.60 22.28 21.86
CA GLU A 280 16.19 23.41 21.14
C GLU A 280 16.49 23.09 19.67
N ALA A 281 16.61 21.82 19.31
CA ALA A 281 16.84 21.41 17.94
C ALA A 281 15.71 21.86 17.01
N ASP A 282 16.09 22.39 15.85
CA ASP A 282 15.18 22.67 14.74
C ASP A 282 14.76 21.35 14.08
N LEU A 283 13.85 20.66 14.75
CA LEU A 283 13.32 19.38 14.29
C LEU A 283 12.19 19.61 13.29
N PRO A 284 12.12 18.78 12.25
CA PRO A 284 11.18 18.95 11.14
C PRO A 284 9.71 18.74 11.52
N SER A 285 9.43 18.02 12.61
CA SER A 285 8.08 17.83 13.09
C SER A 285 8.03 17.76 14.62
N GLU A 286 6.93 18.27 15.18
CA GLU A 286 6.68 18.21 16.62
C GLU A 286 6.48 16.75 17.08
N GLN A 287 5.91 15.89 16.22
CA GLN A 287 5.76 14.46 16.51
C GLN A 287 7.11 13.76 16.66
N LEU A 288 8.09 14.08 15.82
CA LEU A 288 9.45 13.55 15.96
C LEU A 288 10.08 14.01 17.27
N ARG A 289 9.91 15.28 17.64
CA ARG A 289 10.35 15.80 18.95
C ARG A 289 9.73 15.02 20.10
N LEU A 290 8.41 14.81 20.08
CA LEU A 290 7.68 14.04 21.09
C LEU A 290 8.14 12.58 21.14
N SER A 291 8.38 11.94 19.99
CA SER A 291 8.91 10.57 19.91
C SER A 291 10.27 10.46 20.58
N LEU A 292 11.20 11.36 20.27
CA LEU A 292 12.55 11.38 20.84
C LEU A 292 12.52 11.63 22.36
N LEU A 293 11.63 12.51 22.82
CA LEU A 293 11.43 12.77 24.26
C LEU A 293 10.85 11.56 24.99
N LYS A 294 9.95 10.80 24.35
CA LYS A 294 9.41 9.55 24.89
C LYS A 294 10.50 8.48 25.00
N GLU A 295 11.27 8.26 23.93
CA GLU A 295 12.42 7.35 23.92
C GLU A 295 13.45 7.72 25.00
N LEU A 296 13.67 9.01 25.24
CA LEU A 296 14.57 9.48 26.30
C LEU A 296 14.05 9.16 27.69
N ALA A 297 12.74 9.33 27.91
CA ALA A 297 12.10 9.00 29.18
C ALA A 297 12.14 7.50 29.47
N GLU A 298 12.05 6.65 28.44
CA GLU A 298 12.13 5.19 28.56
C GLU A 298 13.57 4.70 28.78
N ALA A 299 14.57 5.36 28.19
CA ALA A 299 15.98 4.96 28.25
C ALA A 299 16.74 5.52 29.47
N ALA A 300 16.32 6.67 30.00
CA ALA A 300 16.97 7.28 31.17
C ALA A 300 16.52 6.58 32.47
N PRO A 301 17.44 6.40 33.45
CA PRO A 301 17.06 5.88 34.76
C PRO A 301 16.05 6.83 35.41
N ALA A 302 14.98 6.26 35.99
CA ALA A 302 13.96 7.04 36.68
C ALA A 302 14.62 7.93 37.75
N LYS A 303 14.40 9.26 37.68
CA LYS A 303 14.84 10.17 38.74
C LYS A 303 14.29 9.65 40.08
N PRO A 304 15.07 9.66 41.17
CA PRO A 304 14.51 9.46 42.49
C PRO A 304 13.45 10.54 42.69
N VAL A 305 12.20 10.10 42.93
CA VAL A 305 11.09 10.96 43.34
C VAL A 305 11.60 11.84 44.48
N GLY A 306 11.50 13.15 44.27
CA GLY A 306 12.30 14.18 44.93
C GLY A 306 12.45 14.07 46.44
N GLU A 307 13.53 14.69 46.94
CA GLU A 307 13.82 14.89 48.36
C GLU A 307 12.52 15.11 49.15
N LYS A 308 12.18 14.14 50.01
CA LYS A 308 11.13 14.33 51.00
C LYS A 308 11.51 15.58 51.78
N LYS A 309 10.75 16.68 51.60
CA LYS A 309 10.86 17.86 52.45
C LYS A 309 10.96 17.36 53.90
N PRO A 310 12.00 17.76 54.67
CA PRO A 310 12.17 17.26 56.02
C PRO A 310 10.87 17.47 56.77
N LYS A 311 10.32 16.39 57.35
CA LYS A 311 9.10 16.47 58.16
C LYS A 311 9.39 17.41 59.32
N ILE A 312 8.86 18.63 59.27
CA ILE A 312 8.93 19.58 60.39
C ILE A 312 8.28 18.92 61.61
N GLY A 313 9.06 18.75 62.67
CA GLY A 313 8.58 18.22 63.93
C GLY A 313 7.63 19.20 64.59
N ARG A 314 6.61 18.69 65.29
CA ARG A 314 5.59 19.51 66.01
C ARG A 314 6.22 20.59 66.93
N ASN A 315 7.43 20.35 67.43
CA ASN A 315 8.14 21.25 68.34
C ASN A 315 9.23 22.12 67.67
N ASP A 316 9.48 21.96 66.37
CA ASP A 316 10.51 22.72 65.64
C ASP A 316 10.08 24.16 65.38
N PRO A 317 11.01 25.09 65.14
CA PRO A 317 10.69 26.46 64.73
C PRO A 317 9.80 26.48 63.49
N CYS A 318 8.74 27.28 63.55
CA CYS A 318 7.77 27.35 62.46
C CYS A 318 8.39 28.07 61.24
N PRO A 319 8.28 27.50 60.02
CA PRO A 319 8.94 28.03 58.83
C PRO A 319 8.37 29.37 58.34
N CYS A 320 7.26 29.85 58.92
CA CYS A 320 6.68 31.16 58.62
C CYS A 320 7.43 32.34 59.26
N GLY A 321 8.54 32.10 59.98
CA GLY A 321 9.36 33.14 60.60
C GLY A 321 8.78 33.73 61.88
N SER A 322 7.71 33.15 62.44
CA SER A 322 7.03 33.69 63.64
C SER A 322 7.80 33.51 64.96
N GLY A 323 8.92 32.80 64.96
CA GLY A 323 9.69 32.45 66.16
C GLY A 323 9.01 31.43 67.09
N LYS A 324 7.80 30.95 66.75
CA LYS A 324 7.03 29.99 67.56
C LYS A 324 7.27 28.54 67.09
N LYS A 325 7.05 27.56 67.98
CA LYS A 325 7.06 26.12 67.61
C LYS A 325 5.91 25.81 66.63
N TYR A 326 6.12 24.93 65.65
CA TYR A 326 5.16 24.61 64.58
C TYR A 326 3.73 24.34 65.10
N LYS A 327 3.57 23.51 66.15
CA LYS A 327 2.26 23.20 66.76
C LYS A 327 1.50 24.38 67.36
N LYS A 328 2.19 25.50 67.64
CA LYS A 328 1.61 26.72 68.21
C LYS A 328 1.41 27.82 67.16
N CYS A 329 1.69 27.54 65.88
CA CYS A 329 1.57 28.49 64.78
C CYS A 329 0.84 27.83 63.59
N CYS A 330 1.55 27.42 62.54
CA CYS A 330 0.94 26.86 61.34
C CYS A 330 0.42 25.42 61.49
N GLY A 331 0.82 24.71 62.56
CA GLY A 331 0.40 23.32 62.83
C GLY A 331 -0.73 23.20 63.85
N ARG A 332 -1.64 24.18 63.91
CA ARG A 332 -2.88 24.12 64.70
C ARG A 332 -3.93 23.27 64.03
#